data_AF-A0A7K1U2Y9-F1
#
_entry.id   AF-A0A7K1U2Y9-F1
#
_cell.length_a   1.000
_cell.length_b   1.000
_cell.length_c   1.000
_cell.angle_alpha   90.00
_cell.angle_beta   90.00
_cell.angle_gamma   90.00
#
_symmetry.space_group_name_H-M   'P 1'
#
loop_
_entity.id
_entity.type
_entity.pdbx_description
1 polymer ?
#
loop_
_entity_poly.entity_id
_entity_poly.type
_entity_poly.pdbx_seq_one_letter_code
_entity_poly.pdbx_strand_id
1 'polypeptide(L)'
;MNGSVETEKQNGTVSGFPASEERYFLEGPRSRLREALFAIEIFSEFIRGFRMFHFVGPCVSVFGSARVKPGTSYYEAAHRIGAGIANLGFTVMTGGGPGIMEAANKGAKSVNGYSVGCNIKLPKEQCPNPFMDKYFSCDYFFIRKVLMFKYSYAFVIMPGGIGTMDEFFEALTLIQTRKILDFPVVLMGKSYWEPLMPLFSNMLETGMIDKNDLKYMLFTDSEEEALAHIKKYAIEKYRSKRVILFKRFSLLRE
;
A
#
# COMPACT_ATOMS: atom_id res chain seq x y z
N MET A 1 17.89 6.34 61.54
CA MET A 1 16.49 6.75 61.79
C MET A 1 16.05 7.68 60.67
N ASN A 2 15.26 7.10 59.76
CA ASN A 2 14.26 7.68 58.86
C ASN A 2 14.55 9.04 58.18
N GLY A 3 15.16 8.97 56.99
CA GLY A 3 14.91 9.94 55.92
C GLY A 3 13.80 9.40 55.02
N SER A 4 12.59 9.93 55.18
CA SER A 4 11.41 9.62 54.38
C SER A 4 11.61 10.11 52.94
N VAL A 5 11.66 9.15 52.00
CA VAL A 5 11.59 9.40 50.56
C VAL A 5 10.13 9.70 50.21
N GLU A 6 9.81 10.98 50.03
CA GLU A 6 8.55 11.39 49.40
C GLU A 6 8.59 10.97 47.93
N THR A 7 7.74 10.01 47.59
CA THR A 7 7.51 9.56 46.22
C THR A 7 6.48 10.50 45.61
N GLU A 8 6.93 11.44 44.79
CA GLU A 8 6.06 12.22 43.91
C GLU A 8 5.37 11.27 42.92
N LYS A 9 4.08 11.02 43.17
CA LYS A 9 3.15 10.44 42.21
C LYS A 9 2.99 11.42 41.05
N GLN A 10 3.67 11.19 39.93
CA GLN A 10 3.28 11.79 38.65
C GLN A 10 1.99 11.12 38.15
N ASN A 11 0.86 11.63 38.65
CA ASN A 11 -0.43 11.54 37.97
C ASN A 11 -0.38 12.47 36.75
N GLY A 12 0.07 11.93 35.62
CA GLY A 12 -0.03 12.57 34.31
C GLY A 12 -1.07 11.86 33.47
N THR A 13 -2.34 12.24 33.61
CA THR A 13 -3.38 11.95 32.61
C THR A 13 -3.02 12.67 31.32
N VAL A 14 -2.31 11.99 30.41
CA VAL A 14 -2.15 12.45 29.03
C VAL A 14 -3.42 12.08 28.28
N SER A 15 -4.37 13.02 28.24
CA SER A 15 -5.50 12.95 27.32
C SER A 15 -5.01 13.17 25.90
N GLY A 16 -5.12 12.13 25.06
CA GLY A 16 -4.87 12.21 23.62
C GLY A 16 -3.95 11.09 23.14
N PHE A 17 -4.39 10.41 22.09
CA PHE A 17 -3.76 9.29 21.38
C PHE A 17 -4.05 7.89 21.96
N PRO A 18 -4.72 6.99 21.21
CA PRO A 18 -4.54 5.57 21.46
C PRO A 18 -3.06 5.29 21.23
N ALA A 19 -2.33 4.94 22.29
CA ALA A 19 -1.01 4.35 22.12
C ALA A 19 -1.19 3.15 21.20
N SER A 20 -0.65 3.19 19.98
CA SER A 20 -0.79 2.09 19.04
C SER A 20 -0.24 0.84 19.72
N GLU A 21 -1.12 -0.10 20.07
CA GLU A 21 -0.82 -1.33 20.82
C GLU A 21 0.40 -2.09 20.25
N GLU A 22 0.68 -1.89 18.94
CA GLU A 22 1.86 -2.36 18.20
C GLU A 22 3.20 -2.03 18.88
N ARG A 23 3.32 -0.87 19.55
CA ARG A 23 4.56 -0.46 20.23
C ARG A 23 4.97 -1.43 21.34
N TYR A 24 3.98 -2.09 21.92
CA TYR A 24 4.13 -2.93 23.10
C TYR A 24 4.04 -4.42 22.74
N PHE A 25 4.03 -4.80 21.44
CA PHE A 25 3.96 -6.22 21.03
C PHE A 25 5.19 -7.03 21.46
N LEU A 26 6.32 -6.37 21.67
CA LEU A 26 7.59 -7.01 22.03
C LEU A 26 7.83 -7.11 23.54
N GLU A 27 6.87 -6.71 24.37
CA GLU A 27 6.99 -6.71 25.84
C GLU A 27 6.64 -8.06 26.49
N GLY A 28 6.38 -9.09 25.68
CA GLY A 28 6.04 -10.44 26.15
C GLY A 28 4.52 -10.69 26.21
N PRO A 29 4.11 -11.87 26.73
CA PRO A 29 2.73 -12.31 26.67
C PRO A 29 1.82 -11.46 27.57
N ARG A 30 0.67 -11.05 27.04
CA ARG A 30 -0.34 -10.30 27.79
C ARG A 30 -1.44 -11.21 28.30
N SER A 31 -2.30 -10.65 29.16
CA SER A 31 -3.49 -11.36 29.65
C SER A 31 -4.40 -11.79 28.49
N ARG A 32 -4.96 -13.00 28.57
CA ARG A 32 -5.87 -13.55 27.55
C ARG A 32 -7.07 -12.64 27.22
N LEU A 33 -7.58 -11.90 28.20
CA LEU A 33 -8.67 -10.94 27.98
C LEU A 33 -8.25 -9.77 27.09
N ARG A 34 -7.05 -9.20 27.32
CA ARG A 34 -6.50 -8.15 26.45
C ARG A 34 -6.28 -8.66 25.03
N GLU A 35 -5.73 -9.86 24.86
CA GLU A 35 -5.55 -10.48 23.54
C GLU A 35 -6.89 -10.68 22.82
N ALA A 36 -7.94 -11.11 23.54
CA ALA A 36 -9.27 -11.27 22.96
C ALA A 36 -9.90 -9.93 22.53
N LEU A 37 -9.77 -8.89 23.35
CA LEU A 37 -10.25 -7.54 23.02
C LEU A 37 -9.50 -6.97 21.80
N PHE A 38 -8.17 -7.11 21.78
CA PHE A 38 -7.34 -6.71 20.66
C PHE A 38 -7.75 -7.42 19.35
N ALA A 39 -8.03 -8.73 19.40
CA ALA A 39 -8.52 -9.47 18.24
C ALA A 39 -9.87 -8.94 17.71
N ILE A 40 -10.79 -8.55 18.62
CA ILE A 40 -12.08 -7.94 18.26
C ILE A 40 -11.87 -6.57 17.59
N GLU A 41 -10.93 -5.77 18.08
CA GLU A 41 -10.57 -4.46 17.50
C GLU A 41 -10.04 -4.62 16.07
N ILE A 42 -9.07 -5.51 15.87
CA ILE A 42 -8.54 -5.86 14.54
C ILE A 42 -9.65 -6.29 13.59
N PHE A 43 -10.51 -7.20 14.05
CA PHE A 43 -11.61 -7.72 13.25
C PHE A 43 -12.58 -6.60 12.85
N SER A 44 -12.95 -5.74 13.80
CA SER A 44 -13.81 -4.58 13.55
C SER A 44 -13.19 -3.61 12.53
N GLU A 45 -11.89 -3.35 12.61
CA GLU A 45 -11.20 -2.51 11.64
C GLU A 45 -11.16 -3.12 10.24
N PHE A 46 -10.91 -4.42 10.11
CA PHE A 46 -11.02 -5.11 8.82
C PHE A 46 -12.41 -4.97 8.21
N ILE A 47 -13.47 -5.17 9.00
CA ILE A 47 -14.85 -5.01 8.50
C ILE A 47 -15.08 -3.59 7.99
N ARG A 48 -14.63 -2.56 8.71
CA ARG A 48 -14.74 -1.15 8.28
C ARG A 48 -13.94 -0.88 7.01
N GLY A 49 -12.70 -1.33 6.94
CA GLY A 49 -11.84 -1.18 5.75
C GLY A 49 -12.41 -1.90 4.52
N PHE A 50 -12.91 -3.12 4.68
CA PHE A 50 -13.53 -3.87 3.59
C PHE A 50 -14.78 -3.18 3.05
N ARG A 51 -15.61 -2.62 3.93
CA ARG A 51 -16.80 -1.85 3.52
C ARG A 51 -16.43 -0.57 2.78
N MET A 52 -15.40 0.13 3.24
CA MET A 52 -14.93 1.36 2.60
C MET A 52 -14.50 1.12 1.15
N PHE A 53 -13.71 0.07 0.92
CA PHE A 53 -13.14 -0.24 -0.39
C PHE A 53 -13.96 -1.22 -1.23
N HIS A 54 -15.13 -1.67 -0.76
CA HIS A 54 -15.90 -2.70 -1.45
C HIS A 54 -16.27 -2.34 -2.91
N PHE A 55 -16.63 -1.08 -3.16
CA PHE A 55 -17.13 -0.60 -4.46
C PHE A 55 -16.13 0.26 -5.24
N VAL A 56 -14.86 0.29 -4.85
CA VAL A 56 -13.89 1.21 -5.47
C VAL A 56 -13.34 0.69 -6.81
N GLY A 57 -13.76 -0.50 -7.25
CA GLY A 57 -13.29 -1.08 -8.50
C GLY A 57 -11.86 -1.63 -8.41
N PRO A 58 -11.28 -2.05 -9.56
CA PRO A 58 -9.91 -2.54 -9.58
C PRO A 58 -8.94 -1.36 -9.35
N CYS A 59 -8.10 -1.46 -8.32
CA CYS A 59 -7.12 -0.41 -8.03
C CYS A 59 -5.75 -0.72 -8.64
N VAL A 60 -4.98 0.33 -8.90
CA VAL A 60 -3.52 0.29 -8.96
C VAL A 60 -3.01 1.14 -7.81
N SER A 61 -2.16 0.56 -6.96
CA SER A 61 -1.59 1.31 -5.85
C SER A 61 -0.30 2.01 -6.26
N VAL A 62 -0.18 3.28 -5.90
CA VAL A 62 1.03 4.09 -6.13
C VAL A 62 1.69 4.40 -4.79
N PHE A 63 2.96 4.04 -4.68
CA PHE A 63 3.79 4.27 -3.50
C PHE A 63 4.96 5.19 -3.84
N GLY A 64 5.45 5.93 -2.85
CA GLY A 64 6.65 6.74 -2.98
C GLY A 64 6.82 7.70 -1.81
N SER A 65 7.81 8.58 -1.92
CA SER A 65 8.16 9.51 -0.86
C SER A 65 7.03 10.48 -0.49
N ALA A 66 6.74 10.58 0.82
CA ALA A 66 5.90 11.64 1.38
C ALA A 66 6.61 13.02 1.38
N ARG A 67 7.92 13.06 1.13
CA ARG A 67 8.76 14.26 1.28
C ARG A 67 9.04 15.00 -0.04
N VAL A 68 8.69 14.39 -1.16
CA VAL A 68 8.85 15.01 -2.48
C VAL A 68 7.88 16.19 -2.62
N LYS A 69 8.36 17.32 -3.14
CA LYS A 69 7.57 18.55 -3.25
C LYS A 69 6.93 18.70 -4.64
N PRO A 70 5.77 19.38 -4.75
CA PRO A 70 5.20 19.79 -6.03
C PRO A 70 6.22 20.51 -6.93
N GLY A 71 6.12 20.31 -8.25
CA GLY A 71 7.03 20.92 -9.24
C GLY A 71 8.38 20.22 -9.42
N THR A 72 8.66 19.16 -8.65
CA THR A 72 9.85 18.31 -8.88
C THR A 72 9.57 17.24 -9.94
N SER A 73 10.61 16.73 -10.60
CA SER A 73 10.47 15.72 -11.66
C SER A 73 9.69 14.48 -11.21
N TYR A 74 9.97 13.96 -10.02
CA TYR A 74 9.26 12.79 -9.49
C TYR A 74 7.82 13.07 -9.10
N TYR A 75 7.51 14.28 -8.63
CA TYR A 75 6.12 14.68 -8.36
C TYR A 75 5.32 14.72 -9.67
N GLU A 76 5.86 15.37 -10.70
CA GLU A 76 5.19 15.48 -12.00
C GLU A 76 5.06 14.11 -12.69
N ALA A 77 6.06 13.24 -12.57
CA ALA A 77 5.98 11.87 -13.06
C ALA A 77 4.87 11.08 -12.34
N ALA A 78 4.79 11.16 -11.00
CA ALA A 78 3.72 10.51 -10.24
C ALA A 78 2.33 11.06 -10.62
N HIS A 79 2.22 12.37 -10.88
CA HIS A 79 0.99 12.99 -11.36
C HIS A 79 0.56 12.42 -12.71
N ARG A 80 1.48 12.34 -13.68
CA ARG A 80 1.15 11.79 -15.00
C ARG A 80 0.85 10.29 -14.96
N ILE A 81 1.57 9.52 -14.15
CA ILE A 81 1.24 8.12 -13.86
C ILE A 81 -0.16 7.98 -13.29
N GLY A 82 -0.54 8.81 -12.30
CA GLY A 82 -1.87 8.78 -11.71
C GLY A 82 -2.98 9.06 -12.73
N ALA A 83 -2.78 10.06 -13.60
CA ALA A 83 -3.69 10.34 -14.71
C ALA A 83 -3.75 9.17 -15.72
N GLY A 84 -2.60 8.58 -16.06
CA GLY A 84 -2.51 7.43 -16.96
C GLY A 84 -3.25 6.20 -16.44
N ILE A 85 -3.08 5.87 -15.16
CA ILE A 85 -3.79 4.77 -14.49
C ILE A 85 -5.30 4.99 -14.55
N ALA A 86 -5.76 6.20 -14.23
CA ALA A 86 -7.17 6.56 -14.29
C ALA A 86 -7.74 6.43 -15.72
N ASN A 87 -7.00 6.88 -16.74
CA ASN A 87 -7.39 6.74 -18.14
C ASN A 87 -7.47 5.28 -18.62
N LEU A 88 -6.72 4.37 -17.99
CA LEU A 88 -6.87 2.92 -18.23
C LEU A 88 -8.15 2.33 -17.61
N GLY A 89 -8.91 3.11 -16.85
CA GLY A 89 -10.14 2.69 -16.16
C GLY A 89 -9.91 2.06 -14.79
N PHE A 90 -8.71 2.20 -14.23
CA PHE A 90 -8.41 1.77 -12.87
C PHE A 90 -8.62 2.90 -11.87
N THR A 91 -8.96 2.52 -10.64
CA THR A 91 -8.93 3.44 -9.51
C THR A 91 -7.50 3.62 -9.03
N VAL A 92 -7.08 4.86 -8.75
CA VAL A 92 -5.78 5.11 -8.13
C VAL A 92 -5.92 4.97 -6.62
N MET A 93 -5.14 4.08 -6.01
CA MET A 93 -5.06 3.92 -4.56
C MET A 93 -3.68 4.37 -4.06
N THR A 94 -3.62 5.09 -2.95
CA THR A 94 -2.35 5.48 -2.32
C THR A 94 -2.43 5.35 -0.80
N GLY A 95 -1.34 5.68 -0.10
CA GLY A 95 -1.36 5.86 1.35
C GLY A 95 -2.08 7.12 1.83
N GLY A 96 -2.52 8.00 0.93
CA GLY A 96 -3.28 9.21 1.26
C GLY A 96 -2.47 10.36 1.87
N GLY A 97 -1.16 10.21 2.04
CA GLY A 97 -0.26 11.26 2.53
C GLY A 97 0.15 12.29 1.46
N PRO A 98 1.08 13.20 1.80
CA PRO A 98 1.61 14.22 0.88
C PRO A 98 2.61 13.63 -0.14
N GLY A 99 3.20 14.50 -0.95
CA GLY A 99 4.28 14.18 -1.87
C GLY A 99 3.83 13.29 -3.03
N ILE A 100 4.51 12.17 -3.26
CA ILE A 100 4.20 11.28 -4.39
C ILE A 100 2.76 10.76 -4.32
N MET A 101 2.28 10.41 -3.12
CA MET A 101 0.92 9.90 -2.93
C MET A 101 -0.11 10.95 -3.36
N GLU A 102 0.05 12.18 -2.89
CA GLU A 102 -0.76 13.31 -3.32
C GLU A 102 -0.69 13.52 -4.84
N ALA A 103 0.51 13.51 -5.43
CA ALA A 103 0.69 13.70 -6.87
C ALA A 103 -0.11 12.68 -7.68
N ALA A 104 -0.03 11.40 -7.32
CA ALA A 104 -0.77 10.33 -7.99
C ALA A 104 -2.29 10.50 -7.84
N ASN A 105 -2.77 10.81 -6.62
CA ASN A 105 -4.19 11.09 -6.39
C ASN A 105 -4.67 12.30 -7.21
N LYS A 106 -3.89 13.38 -7.22
CA LYS A 106 -4.16 14.60 -8.01
C LYS A 106 -4.21 14.31 -9.50
N GLY A 107 -3.27 13.50 -10.00
CA GLY A 107 -3.23 13.02 -11.37
C GLY A 107 -4.53 12.32 -11.77
N ALA A 108 -5.00 11.38 -10.96
CA ALA A 108 -6.27 10.69 -11.18
C ALA A 108 -7.44 11.67 -11.27
N LYS A 109 -7.54 12.61 -10.32
CA LYS A 109 -8.62 13.62 -10.29
C LYS A 109 -8.56 14.56 -11.50
N SER A 110 -7.38 14.90 -12.01
CA SER A 110 -7.22 15.80 -13.16
C SER A 110 -7.90 15.30 -14.44
N VAL A 111 -8.14 13.99 -14.54
CA VAL A 111 -8.82 13.33 -15.67
C VAL A 111 -10.18 12.74 -15.27
N ASN A 112 -10.79 13.24 -14.19
CA ASN A 112 -12.04 12.75 -13.61
C ASN A 112 -12.02 11.25 -13.24
N GLY A 113 -10.83 10.71 -12.98
CA GLY A 113 -10.64 9.36 -12.45
C GLY A 113 -11.02 9.25 -10.98
N TYR A 114 -11.29 8.01 -10.55
CA TYR A 114 -11.58 7.71 -9.16
C TYR A 114 -10.28 7.53 -8.37
N SER A 115 -10.22 8.13 -7.19
CA SER A 115 -9.01 8.25 -6.38
C SER A 115 -9.31 7.93 -4.92
N VAL A 116 -8.55 7.02 -4.31
CA VAL A 116 -8.77 6.60 -2.92
C VAL A 116 -7.47 6.52 -2.11
N GLY A 117 -7.61 6.58 -0.79
CA GLY A 117 -6.48 6.47 0.15
C GLY A 117 -6.69 5.45 1.25
N CYS A 118 -5.65 4.68 1.55
CA CYS A 118 -5.56 3.87 2.76
C CYS A 118 -4.49 4.48 3.67
N ASN A 119 -4.91 5.43 4.51
CA ASN A 119 -4.05 6.17 5.42
C ASN A 119 -3.73 5.36 6.69
N ILE A 120 -2.68 5.75 7.41
CA ILE A 120 -2.30 5.22 8.72
C ILE A 120 -2.24 6.37 9.72
N LYS A 121 -2.81 6.19 10.92
CA LYS A 121 -2.72 7.20 11.97
C LYS A 121 -1.32 7.21 12.56
N LEU A 122 -0.60 8.31 12.34
CA LEU A 122 0.76 8.51 12.84
C LEU A 122 0.84 9.76 13.73
N PRO A 123 1.79 9.86 14.67
CA PRO A 123 1.96 11.07 15.48
C PRO A 123 2.24 12.34 14.68
N LYS A 124 2.75 12.21 13.45
CA LYS A 124 3.02 13.28 12.47
C LYS A 124 2.43 12.85 11.12
N GLU A 125 2.08 13.80 10.24
CA GLU A 125 1.48 13.54 8.91
C GLU A 125 0.04 12.98 8.96
N GLN A 126 -0.87 13.67 9.67
CA GLN A 126 -2.25 13.23 9.87
C GLN A 126 -3.25 13.68 8.79
N CYS A 127 -2.94 14.73 8.02
CA CYS A 127 -3.92 15.27 7.08
C CYS A 127 -3.91 14.44 5.78
N PRO A 128 -5.01 13.72 5.46
CA PRO A 128 -5.16 13.11 4.15
C PRO A 128 -5.14 14.19 3.07
N ASN A 129 -4.51 13.90 1.94
CA ASN A 129 -4.47 14.85 0.83
C ASN A 129 -5.88 15.10 0.23
N PRO A 130 -6.14 16.28 -0.38
CA PRO A 130 -7.48 16.67 -0.79
C PRO A 130 -7.96 16.03 -2.11
N PHE A 131 -7.15 15.18 -2.75
CA PHE A 131 -7.42 14.65 -4.09
C PHE A 131 -7.98 13.22 -4.06
N MET A 132 -8.68 12.86 -3.00
CA MET A 132 -9.27 11.53 -2.81
C MET A 132 -10.79 11.62 -2.67
N ASP A 133 -11.51 10.73 -3.35
CA ASP A 133 -12.95 10.58 -3.25
C ASP A 133 -13.36 9.84 -1.97
N LYS A 134 -12.55 8.87 -1.55
CA LYS A 134 -12.73 8.11 -0.30
C LYS A 134 -11.38 7.81 0.33
N TYR A 135 -11.33 7.78 1.66
CA TYR A 135 -10.18 7.28 2.37
C TYR A 135 -10.59 6.49 3.62
N PHE A 136 -9.73 5.57 4.02
CA PHE A 136 -9.81 4.85 5.28
C PHE A 136 -8.54 5.13 6.08
N SER A 137 -8.69 5.48 7.36
CA SER A 137 -7.54 5.70 8.26
C SER A 137 -7.39 4.51 9.19
N CYS A 138 -6.37 3.70 8.94
CA CYS A 138 -6.05 2.55 9.77
C CYS A 138 -5.42 2.97 11.09
N ASP A 139 -5.64 2.16 12.12
CA ASP A 139 -4.96 2.20 13.40
C ASP A 139 -3.72 1.28 13.41
N TYR A 140 -3.76 0.17 12.65
CA TYR A 140 -2.67 -0.81 12.57
C TYR A 140 -2.02 -0.90 11.19
N PHE A 141 -0.69 -1.01 11.14
CA PHE A 141 0.07 -1.08 9.89
C PHE A 141 -0.25 -2.35 9.08
N PHE A 142 -0.34 -3.50 9.72
CA PHE A 142 -0.60 -4.77 9.03
C PHE A 142 -2.00 -4.80 8.38
N ILE A 143 -3.00 -4.13 8.97
CA ILE A 143 -4.33 -4.01 8.37
C ILE A 143 -4.25 -3.15 7.11
N ARG A 144 -3.55 -2.01 7.18
CA ARG A 144 -3.32 -1.14 6.01
C ARG A 144 -2.68 -1.91 4.86
N LYS A 145 -1.61 -2.66 5.12
CA LYS A 145 -0.93 -3.48 4.12
C LYS A 145 -1.88 -4.46 3.45
N VAL A 146 -2.63 -5.22 4.25
CA VAL A 146 -3.63 -6.17 3.73
C VAL A 146 -4.67 -5.48 2.85
N LEU A 147 -5.19 -4.31 3.26
CA LEU A 147 -6.17 -3.57 2.47
C LEU A 147 -5.58 -3.09 1.14
N MET A 148 -4.37 -2.51 1.15
CA MET A 148 -3.72 -2.02 -0.06
C MET A 148 -3.43 -3.16 -1.06
N PHE A 149 -2.92 -4.30 -0.59
CA PHE A 149 -2.72 -5.48 -1.46
C PHE A 149 -4.04 -6.05 -1.99
N LYS A 150 -5.05 -6.22 -1.12
CA LYS A 150 -6.32 -6.88 -1.47
C LYS A 150 -7.06 -6.23 -2.64
N TYR A 151 -7.06 -4.91 -2.69
CA TYR A 151 -7.80 -4.15 -3.71
C TYR A 151 -6.97 -3.79 -4.94
N SER A 152 -5.66 -3.99 -4.88
CA SER A 152 -4.75 -3.67 -5.98
C SER A 152 -4.58 -4.81 -6.97
N TYR A 153 -4.38 -4.45 -8.23
CA TYR A 153 -4.07 -5.36 -9.33
C TYR A 153 -2.66 -5.14 -9.88
N ALA A 154 -2.04 -4.02 -9.54
CA ALA A 154 -0.68 -3.65 -9.88
C ALA A 154 -0.16 -2.67 -8.83
N PHE A 155 1.16 -2.63 -8.66
CA PHE A 155 1.85 -1.58 -7.92
C PHE A 155 2.70 -0.72 -8.86
N VAL A 156 2.70 0.59 -8.60
CA VAL A 156 3.71 1.51 -9.11
C VAL A 156 4.50 2.08 -7.94
N ILE A 157 5.80 1.83 -7.96
CA ILE A 157 6.77 2.21 -6.95
C ILE A 157 7.58 3.37 -7.49
N MET A 158 7.29 4.58 -7.03
CA MET A 158 8.07 5.78 -7.31
C MET A 158 9.22 5.90 -6.29
N PRO A 159 10.23 6.76 -6.53
CA PRO A 159 11.31 6.99 -5.57
C PRO A 159 10.79 7.36 -4.18
N GLY A 160 11.31 6.68 -3.16
CA GLY A 160 10.72 6.68 -1.82
C GLY A 160 11.63 6.12 -0.74
N GLY A 161 11.30 6.41 0.51
CA GLY A 161 12.09 5.97 1.67
C GLY A 161 11.73 4.56 2.15
N ILE A 162 11.98 4.31 3.43
CA ILE A 162 11.79 3.00 4.08
C ILE A 162 10.38 2.45 3.88
N GLY A 163 9.33 3.26 4.06
CA GLY A 163 7.95 2.78 3.87
C GLY A 163 7.65 2.37 2.43
N THR A 164 8.31 2.97 1.43
CA THR A 164 8.18 2.55 0.03
C THR A 164 8.92 1.23 -0.21
N MET A 165 10.10 1.07 0.39
CA MET A 165 10.86 -0.18 0.31
C MET A 165 10.12 -1.35 0.99
N ASP A 166 9.47 -1.09 2.12
CA ASP A 166 8.65 -2.08 2.83
C ASP A 166 7.56 -2.67 1.93
N GLU A 167 6.75 -1.83 1.30
CA GLU A 167 5.69 -2.25 0.37
C GLU A 167 6.26 -2.93 -0.89
N PHE A 168 7.40 -2.45 -1.38
CA PHE A 168 8.07 -3.04 -2.53
C PHE A 168 8.57 -4.47 -2.25
N PHE A 169 9.33 -4.66 -1.17
CA PHE A 169 9.85 -5.99 -0.82
C PHE A 169 8.74 -6.94 -0.37
N GLU A 170 7.67 -6.45 0.29
CA GLU A 170 6.50 -7.27 0.60
C GLU A 170 5.82 -7.80 -0.67
N ALA A 171 5.70 -6.97 -1.71
CA ALA A 171 5.17 -7.42 -2.99
C ALA A 171 6.04 -8.52 -3.61
N LEU A 172 7.37 -8.38 -3.57
CA LEU A 172 8.29 -9.41 -4.06
C LEU A 172 8.14 -10.73 -3.29
N THR A 173 8.11 -10.66 -1.96
CA THR A 173 7.91 -11.85 -1.12
C THR A 173 6.59 -12.55 -1.44
N LEU A 174 5.49 -11.80 -1.62
CA LEU A 174 4.20 -12.38 -1.94
C LEU A 174 4.15 -13.02 -3.35
N ILE A 175 4.88 -12.44 -4.32
CA ILE A 175 5.03 -13.00 -5.68
C ILE A 175 5.85 -14.29 -5.63
N GLN A 176 7.04 -14.24 -5.02
CA GLN A 176 7.95 -15.37 -4.89
C GLN A 176 7.27 -16.56 -4.21
N THR A 177 6.56 -16.31 -3.10
CA THR A 177 5.82 -17.35 -2.36
C THR A 177 4.51 -17.77 -3.01
N ARG A 178 4.18 -17.19 -4.19
CA ARG A 178 2.93 -17.43 -4.94
C ARG A 178 1.65 -17.16 -4.14
N LYS A 179 1.73 -16.37 -3.08
CA LYS A 179 0.56 -15.88 -2.33
C LYS A 179 -0.25 -14.88 -3.16
N ILE A 180 0.44 -14.14 -4.03
CA ILE A 180 -0.18 -13.41 -5.13
C ILE A 180 0.40 -13.90 -6.47
N LEU A 181 -0.47 -14.04 -7.46
CA LEU A 181 -0.11 -14.50 -8.81
C LEU A 181 -0.28 -13.34 -9.78
N ASP A 182 0.53 -13.27 -10.84
CA ASP A 182 0.36 -12.31 -11.94
C ASP A 182 0.13 -10.88 -11.45
N PHE A 183 1.09 -10.36 -10.67
CA PHE A 183 0.99 -9.06 -10.03
C PHE A 183 2.10 -8.13 -10.56
N PRO A 184 1.81 -7.27 -11.55
CA PRO A 184 2.79 -6.35 -12.09
C PRO A 184 3.25 -5.31 -11.05
N VAL A 185 4.56 -5.14 -10.95
CA VAL A 185 5.22 -4.14 -10.11
C VAL A 185 6.10 -3.28 -11.00
N VAL A 186 5.76 -2.00 -11.14
CA VAL A 186 6.53 -1.04 -11.93
C VAL A 186 7.34 -0.17 -10.99
N LEU A 187 8.64 -0.04 -11.23
CA LEU A 187 9.54 0.85 -10.53
C LEU A 187 9.91 2.03 -11.45
N MET A 188 9.47 3.22 -11.07
CA MET A 188 9.69 4.45 -11.85
C MET A 188 10.96 5.16 -11.41
N GLY A 189 11.72 5.71 -12.35
CA GLY A 189 12.96 6.45 -12.07
C GLY A 189 14.16 5.52 -11.96
N LYS A 190 14.60 4.94 -13.09
CA LYS A 190 15.63 3.89 -13.15
C LYS A 190 16.91 4.26 -12.42
N SER A 191 17.36 5.50 -12.53
CA SER A 191 18.57 5.99 -11.87
C SER A 191 18.49 5.91 -10.34
N TYR A 192 17.30 6.07 -9.75
CA TYR A 192 17.10 5.93 -8.31
C TYR A 192 17.25 4.48 -7.83
N TRP A 193 16.85 3.53 -8.68
CA TRP A 193 16.83 2.10 -8.36
C TRP A 193 18.07 1.33 -8.80
N GLU A 194 18.97 1.98 -9.55
CA GLU A 194 20.24 1.40 -10.01
C GLU A 194 21.03 0.71 -8.89
N PRO A 195 21.14 1.28 -7.66
CA PRO A 195 21.84 0.61 -6.57
C PRO A 195 21.23 -0.72 -6.10
N LEU A 196 19.96 -1.01 -6.42
CA LEU A 196 19.34 -2.31 -6.12
C LEU A 196 19.69 -3.38 -7.17
N MET A 197 20.13 -3.00 -8.37
CA MET A 197 20.42 -3.98 -9.43
C MET A 197 21.56 -4.92 -9.04
N PRO A 198 22.70 -4.46 -8.49
CA PRO A 198 23.75 -5.35 -8.02
C PRO A 198 23.28 -6.30 -6.90
N LEU A 199 22.38 -5.84 -6.04
CA LEU A 199 21.81 -6.68 -4.99
C LEU A 199 20.99 -7.83 -5.57
N PHE A 200 20.12 -7.56 -6.55
CA PHE A 200 19.35 -8.60 -7.22
C PHE A 200 20.23 -9.55 -8.04
N SER A 201 21.26 -9.04 -8.70
CA SER A 201 22.25 -9.90 -9.39
C SER A 201 22.92 -10.85 -8.41
N ASN A 202 23.41 -10.34 -7.26
CA ASN A 202 24.01 -11.18 -6.24
C ASN A 202 23.02 -12.22 -5.68
N MET A 203 21.75 -11.85 -5.45
CA MET A 203 20.72 -12.80 -5.01
C MET A 203 20.48 -13.91 -6.04
N LEU A 204 20.48 -13.59 -7.34
CA LEU A 204 20.36 -14.59 -8.41
C LEU A 204 21.58 -15.50 -8.49
N GLU A 205 22.78 -14.93 -8.42
CA GLU A 205 24.05 -15.67 -8.49
C GLU A 205 24.25 -16.61 -7.30
N THR A 206 23.82 -16.17 -6.11
CA THR A 206 23.92 -16.96 -4.87
C THR A 206 22.72 -17.88 -4.62
N GLY A 207 21.73 -17.90 -5.53
CA GLY A 207 20.56 -18.78 -5.44
C GLY A 207 19.55 -18.40 -4.35
N MET A 208 19.54 -17.13 -3.93
CA MET A 208 18.58 -16.60 -2.95
C MET A 208 17.22 -16.27 -3.58
N ILE A 209 17.18 -16.02 -4.88
CA ILE A 209 15.96 -15.81 -5.67
C ILE A 209 16.09 -16.48 -7.05
N ASP A 210 14.96 -16.78 -7.70
CA ASP A 210 14.90 -17.26 -9.07
C ASP A 210 14.65 -16.11 -10.07
N LYS A 211 15.10 -16.28 -11.33
CA LYS A 211 14.78 -15.32 -12.41
C LYS A 211 13.28 -15.09 -12.60
N ASN A 212 12.48 -16.12 -12.31
CA ASN A 212 11.01 -16.04 -12.40
C ASN A 212 10.39 -15.17 -11.31
N ASP A 213 11.06 -14.95 -10.18
CA ASP A 213 10.58 -14.08 -9.10
C ASP A 213 10.50 -12.62 -9.56
N LEU A 214 11.37 -12.23 -10.49
CA LEU A 214 11.45 -10.87 -11.05
C LEU A 214 10.60 -10.68 -12.31
N LYS A 215 9.90 -11.72 -12.79
CA LYS A 215 9.18 -11.72 -14.08
C LYS A 215 8.17 -10.58 -14.24
N TYR A 216 7.53 -10.18 -13.14
CA TYR A 216 6.49 -9.16 -13.16
C TYR A 216 7.01 -7.75 -12.87
N MET A 217 8.32 -7.61 -12.66
CA MET A 217 8.95 -6.33 -12.40
C MET A 217 9.31 -5.61 -13.70
N LEU A 218 9.12 -4.30 -13.69
CA LEU A 218 9.56 -3.41 -14.76
C LEU A 218 10.23 -2.18 -14.14
N PHE A 219 11.48 -1.94 -14.50
CA PHE A 219 12.18 -0.68 -14.19
C PHE A 219 12.09 0.24 -15.41
N THR A 220 11.48 1.41 -15.26
CA THR A 220 11.30 2.33 -16.38
C THR A 220 11.29 3.81 -15.97
N ASP A 221 11.55 4.66 -16.95
CA ASP A 221 11.35 6.11 -16.89
C ASP A 221 10.19 6.56 -17.80
N SER A 222 9.67 5.65 -18.64
CA SER A 222 8.57 5.92 -19.57
C SER A 222 7.24 5.57 -18.92
N GLU A 223 6.34 6.54 -18.96
CA GLU A 223 4.96 6.40 -18.50
C GLU A 223 4.19 5.43 -19.40
N GLU A 224 4.45 5.47 -20.71
CA GLU A 224 3.85 4.58 -21.69
C GLU A 224 4.23 3.12 -21.43
N GLU A 225 5.51 2.85 -21.16
CA GLU A 225 6.00 1.50 -20.85
C GLU A 225 5.39 0.98 -19.54
N ALA A 226 5.35 1.83 -18.50
CA ALA A 226 4.71 1.52 -17.22
C ALA A 226 3.24 1.12 -17.40
N LEU A 227 2.47 1.96 -18.10
CA LEU A 227 1.04 1.74 -18.34
C LEU A 227 0.79 0.53 -19.24
N ALA A 228 1.63 0.28 -20.24
CA ALA A 228 1.54 -0.90 -21.09
C ALA A 228 1.76 -2.20 -20.30
N HIS A 229 2.72 -2.21 -19.38
CA HIS A 229 2.99 -3.35 -18.50
C HIS A 229 1.83 -3.63 -17.56
N ILE A 230 1.28 -2.59 -16.93
CA ILE A 230 0.06 -2.70 -16.10
C ILE A 230 -1.10 -3.24 -16.95
N LYS A 231 -1.33 -2.65 -18.12
CA LYS A 231 -2.41 -3.06 -19.03
C LYS A 231 -2.30 -4.53 -19.41
N LYS A 232 -1.11 -5.00 -19.76
CA LYS A 232 -0.84 -6.40 -20.13
C LYS A 232 -1.19 -7.34 -18.97
N TYR A 233 -0.59 -7.17 -17.81
CA TYR A 233 -0.71 -8.17 -16.74
C TYR A 233 -1.96 -7.99 -15.84
N ALA A 234 -2.41 -6.75 -15.61
CA ALA A 234 -3.55 -6.48 -14.73
C ALA A 234 -4.91 -6.61 -15.44
N ILE A 235 -5.05 -6.09 -16.67
CA ILE A 235 -6.34 -6.12 -17.38
C ILE A 235 -6.66 -7.52 -17.89
N GLU A 236 -5.68 -8.26 -18.43
CA GLU A 236 -5.89 -9.63 -18.91
C GLU A 236 -6.38 -10.53 -17.77
N LYS A 237 -5.78 -10.40 -16.58
CA LYS A 237 -6.21 -11.11 -15.37
C LYS A 237 -7.62 -10.70 -14.92
N TYR A 238 -7.91 -9.40 -14.88
CA TYR A 238 -9.24 -8.91 -14.48
C TYR A 238 -10.34 -9.42 -15.43
N ARG A 239 -10.10 -9.38 -16.75
CA ARG A 239 -11.01 -9.92 -17.76
C ARG A 239 -11.17 -11.43 -17.61
N SER A 240 -10.08 -12.17 -17.40
CA SER A 240 -10.11 -13.63 -17.22
C SER A 240 -10.93 -14.06 -16.01
N LYS A 241 -10.81 -13.36 -14.86
CA LYS A 241 -11.62 -13.64 -13.66
C LYS A 241 -13.11 -13.32 -13.86
N ARG A 242 -13.46 -12.26 -14.60
CA ARG A 242 -14.86 -11.98 -14.96
C ARG A 242 -15.48 -13.12 -15.77
N VAL A 243 -14.74 -13.72 -16.71
CA VAL A 243 -15.23 -14.88 -17.48
C VAL A 243 -15.53 -16.08 -16.57
N ILE A 244 -14.68 -16.35 -15.57
CA ILE A 244 -14.89 -17.44 -14.61
C ILE A 244 -16.10 -17.17 -13.71
N LEU A 245 -16.28 -15.92 -13.25
CA LEU A 245 -17.44 -15.54 -12.43
C LEU A 245 -18.76 -15.68 -13.20
N PHE A 246 -18.79 -15.24 -14.46
CA PHE A 246 -19.96 -15.39 -15.34
C PHE A 246 -20.24 -16.85 -15.73
N LYS A 247 -19.23 -17.72 -15.76
CA LYS A 247 -19.41 -19.18 -15.93
C LYS A 247 -19.94 -19.89 -14.68
N ARG A 248 -20.02 -19.23 -13.52
CA ARG A 248 -20.35 -19.88 -12.24
C ARG A 248 -21.77 -19.64 -11.70
N PHE A 249 -22.71 -19.23 -12.53
CA PHE A 249 -24.15 -19.30 -12.21
C PHE A 249 -24.92 -20.01 -13.34
N SER A 250 -24.82 -21.34 -13.38
CA SER A 250 -25.85 -22.20 -14.00
C SER A 250 -26.41 -23.23 -13.02
N LEU A 251 -26.20 -23.01 -11.71
CA LEU A 251 -26.62 -23.93 -10.65
C LEU A 251 -27.91 -23.43 -9.98
N LEU A 252 -28.94 -23.17 -10.78
CA LEU A 252 -30.35 -22.98 -10.42
C LEU A 252 -31.16 -23.00 -11.72
N ARG A 253 -31.02 -24.09 -12.47
CA ARG A 253 -31.91 -24.46 -13.57
C ARG A 253 -32.39 -25.88 -13.29
N GLU A 254 -33.34 -25.94 -12.35
CA GLU A 254 -34.43 -26.91 -12.21
C GLU A 254 -35.54 -26.19 -11.44
#